data_AF-A0A0B2V4R9-F1
#
_entry.id   AF-A0A0B2V4R9-F1
#
_cell.length_a   1.000
_cell.length_b   1.000
_cell.length_c   1.000
_cell.angle_alpha   90.00
_cell.angle_beta   90.00
_cell.angle_gamma   90.00
#
_symmetry.space_group_name_H-M   'P 1'
#
loop_
_entity.id
_entity.type
_entity.pdbx_description
1 polymer ?
#
loop_
_entity_poly.entity_id
_entity_poly.type
_entity_poly.pdbx_seq_one_letter_code
_entity_poly.pdbx_strand_id
1 'polypeptide(L)'
;MSAHYYKRFMRLAARWPKDKHKNPSRDLALFLETEIERLFRVERSNLPQDIGICERRLQSLEQILRNVHRSNYPNSYKSGVFGLSLDGLHEANSDEGRKVFGLREKNSFLSRLFRRRS
;
A
#
# COMPACT_ATOMS: atom_id res chain seq x y z
N MET A 1 -3.10 22.33 12.37
CA MET A 1 -1.87 21.64 11.92
C MET A 1 -2.15 20.40 11.07
N SER A 2 -2.86 19.38 11.60
CA SER A 2 -3.05 18.10 10.90
C SER A 2 -3.89 18.17 9.62
N ALA A 3 -4.89 19.06 9.54
CA ALA A 3 -5.85 19.10 8.43
C ALA A 3 -5.21 19.45 7.06
N HIS A 4 -4.19 20.30 7.03
CA HIS A 4 -3.45 20.63 5.80
C HIS A 4 -2.65 19.43 5.28
N TYR A 5 -1.94 18.74 6.18
CA TYR A 5 -1.15 17.56 5.83
C TYR A 5 -2.01 16.39 5.42
N TYR A 6 -3.12 16.15 6.13
CA TYR A 6 -4.12 15.14 5.74
C TYR A 6 -4.54 15.31 4.27
N LYS A 7 -4.92 16.52 3.85
CA LYS A 7 -5.30 16.80 2.46
C LYS A 7 -4.16 16.51 1.48
N ARG A 8 -2.90 16.83 1.83
CA ARG A 8 -1.74 16.54 0.98
C ARG A 8 -1.46 15.04 0.88
N PHE A 9 -1.53 14.31 1.98
CA PHE A 9 -1.40 12.85 1.99
C PHE A 9 -2.51 12.18 1.15
N MET A 10 -3.77 12.59 1.32
CA MET A 10 -4.88 12.04 0.54
C MET A 10 -4.74 12.33 -0.96
N ARG A 11 -4.33 13.56 -1.34
CA ARG A 11 -4.02 13.89 -2.75
C ARG A 11 -2.91 13.03 -3.32
N LEU A 12 -1.90 12.71 -2.52
CA LEU A 12 -0.81 11.85 -2.93
C LEU A 12 -1.27 10.39 -3.07
N ALA A 13 -2.03 9.87 -2.10
CA ALA A 13 -2.61 8.52 -2.13
C ALA A 13 -3.49 8.31 -3.37
N ALA A 14 -4.34 9.28 -3.72
CA ALA A 14 -5.21 9.22 -4.89
C ALA A 14 -4.47 9.10 -6.24
N ARG A 15 -3.17 9.41 -6.28
CA ARG A 15 -2.33 9.27 -7.48
C ARG A 15 -1.74 7.86 -7.63
N TRP A 16 -1.84 7.01 -6.60
CA TRP A 16 -1.34 5.65 -6.67
C TRP A 16 -2.23 4.80 -7.57
N PRO A 17 -1.65 3.93 -8.41
CA PRO A 17 -2.41 3.08 -9.30
C PRO A 17 -3.20 2.04 -8.51
N LYS A 18 -4.47 1.85 -8.88
CA LYS A 18 -5.32 0.76 -8.38
C LYS A 18 -5.07 -0.49 -9.20
N ASP A 19 -4.84 -1.61 -8.52
CA ASP A 19 -4.53 -2.90 -9.13
C ASP A 19 -5.81 -3.72 -9.29
N LYS A 20 -6.22 -3.94 -10.55
CA LYS A 20 -7.43 -4.68 -10.89
C LYS A 20 -7.33 -6.18 -10.61
N HIS A 21 -6.11 -6.70 -10.44
CA HIS A 21 -5.83 -8.12 -10.26
C HIS A 21 -5.65 -8.51 -8.79
N LYS A 22 -5.79 -7.55 -7.88
CA LYS A 22 -5.70 -7.75 -6.43
C LYS A 22 -7.03 -7.43 -5.76
N ASN A 23 -7.34 -8.17 -4.70
CA ASN A 23 -8.46 -7.87 -3.83
C ASN A 23 -8.33 -6.44 -3.26
N PRO A 24 -9.43 -5.70 -3.06
CA PRO A 24 -9.41 -4.41 -2.38
C PRO A 24 -8.67 -4.41 -1.02
N SER A 25 -8.69 -5.52 -0.28
CA SER A 25 -7.93 -5.65 0.98
C SER A 25 -6.41 -5.70 0.81
N ARG A 26 -5.93 -5.98 -0.40
CA ARG A 26 -4.52 -6.11 -0.79
C ARG A 26 -4.06 -5.00 -1.74
N ASP A 27 -4.96 -4.12 -2.15
CA ASP A 27 -4.64 -3.00 -3.01
C ASP A 27 -3.90 -1.92 -2.22
N LEU A 28 -2.74 -1.49 -2.73
CA LEU A 28 -1.89 -0.53 -2.04
C LEU A 28 -2.53 0.86 -1.97
N ALA A 29 -3.22 1.31 -3.02
CA ALA A 29 -3.83 2.63 -3.04
C ALA A 29 -4.95 2.71 -1.99
N LEU A 30 -5.80 1.68 -1.93
CA LEU A 30 -6.87 1.59 -0.91
C LEU A 30 -6.30 1.44 0.51
N PHE A 31 -5.23 0.67 0.67
CA PHE A 31 -4.52 0.55 1.94
C PHE A 31 -4.01 1.92 2.40
N LEU A 32 -3.35 2.68 1.54
CA LEU A 32 -2.83 4.01 1.86
C LEU A 32 -3.95 4.98 2.27
N GLU A 33 -5.05 5.03 1.51
CA GLU A 33 -6.21 5.86 1.84
C GLU A 33 -6.77 5.52 3.23
N THR A 34 -6.98 4.22 3.49
CA THR A 34 -7.51 3.73 4.78
C THR A 34 -6.56 4.06 5.93
N GLU A 35 -5.26 3.89 5.72
CA GLU A 35 -4.24 4.10 6.75
C GLU A 35 -4.07 5.59 7.08
N ILE A 36 -4.14 6.46 6.07
CA ILE A 36 -4.15 7.92 6.27
C ILE A 36 -5.39 8.32 7.09
N GLU A 37 -6.57 7.80 6.75
CA GLU A 37 -7.78 8.07 7.51
C GLU A 37 -7.66 7.61 8.97
N ARG A 38 -7.18 6.37 9.18
CA ARG A 38 -6.97 5.80 10.52
C ARG A 38 -6.06 6.70 11.36
N LEU A 39 -4.89 7.07 10.84
CA LEU A 39 -3.91 7.87 11.57
C LEU A 39 -4.38 9.31 11.84
N PHE A 40 -5.07 9.94 10.89
CA PHE A 40 -5.47 11.35 11.05
C PHE A 40 -6.80 11.55 11.78
N ARG A 41 -7.71 10.56 11.76
CA ARG A 41 -9.03 10.66 12.41
C ARG A 41 -9.13 9.87 13.71
N VAL A 42 -8.64 8.64 13.74
CA VAL A 42 -8.79 7.73 14.88
C VAL A 42 -7.59 7.86 15.82
N GLU A 43 -6.39 7.77 15.28
CA GLU A 43 -5.14 7.68 16.05
C GLU A 43 -4.32 8.97 16.01
N ARG A 44 -5.01 10.10 16.12
CA ARG A 44 -4.39 11.42 15.97
C ARG A 44 -3.28 11.69 16.99
N SER A 45 -3.35 11.05 18.17
CA SER A 45 -2.31 11.12 19.21
C SER A 45 -0.99 10.48 18.77
N ASN A 46 -1.03 9.54 17.82
CA ASN A 46 0.14 8.80 17.33
C ASN A 46 0.88 9.58 16.22
N LEU A 47 0.32 10.71 15.77
CA LEU A 47 0.99 11.55 14.79
C LEU A 47 2.23 12.22 15.40
N PRO A 48 3.33 12.35 14.63
CA PRO A 48 4.50 13.08 15.07
C PRO A 48 4.15 14.51 15.51
N GLN A 49 4.62 14.92 16.68
CA GLN A 49 4.47 16.31 17.14
C GLN A 49 5.33 17.27 16.32
N ASP A 50 6.51 16.83 15.87
CA ASP A 50 7.38 17.59 14.97
C ASP A 50 6.81 17.60 13.54
N ILE A 51 6.49 18.80 13.07
CA ILE A 51 6.01 19.09 11.71
C ILE A 51 7.03 18.64 10.66
N GLY A 52 8.32 18.80 10.93
CA GLY A 52 9.40 18.42 10.03
C GLY A 52 9.39 16.93 9.73
N ILE A 53 9.02 16.08 10.70
CA ILE A 53 8.85 14.64 10.46
C ILE A 53 7.67 14.37 9.52
N CYS A 54 6.54 15.05 9.71
CA CYS A 54 5.37 14.89 8.84
C CYS A 54 5.68 15.30 7.39
N GLU A 55 6.37 16.42 7.19
CA GLU A 55 6.79 16.88 5.86
C GLU A 55 7.76 15.89 5.21
N ARG A 56 8.79 15.43 5.95
CA ARG A 56 9.73 14.43 5.43
C ARG A 56 9.03 13.14 5.00
N ARG A 57 8.09 12.63 5.81
CA ARG A 57 7.30 11.43 5.47
C ARG A 57 6.47 11.62 4.19
N LEU A 58 5.85 12.79 4.02
CA LEU A 58 5.09 13.12 2.82
C LEU A 58 6.01 13.15 1.59
N GLN A 59 7.18 13.79 1.70
CA GLN A 59 8.17 13.86 0.63
C GLN A 59 8.72 12.48 0.26
N SER A 60 9.03 11.64 1.24
CA SER A 60 9.47 10.26 1.00
C SER A 60 8.40 9.46 0.24
N LEU A 61 7.13 9.56 0.65
CA LEU A 61 6.05 8.87 -0.07
C LEU A 61 5.92 9.37 -1.52
N GLU A 62 6.12 10.66 -1.76
CA GLU A 62 6.08 11.23 -3.11
C GLU A 62 7.28 10.80 -3.96
N GLN A 63 8.47 10.68 -3.37
CA GLN A 63 9.66 10.16 -4.04
C GLN A 63 9.47 8.70 -4.49
N ILE A 64 8.83 7.88 -3.66
CA ILE A 64 8.49 6.49 -4.02
C ILE A 64 7.53 6.48 -5.20
N LEU A 65 6.44 7.24 -5.15
CA LEU A 65 5.45 7.31 -6.24
C LEU A 65 6.10 7.75 -7.57
N ARG A 66 7.03 8.70 -7.51
CA ARG A 66 7.76 9.21 -8.68
C ARG A 66 8.91 8.31 -9.13
N ASN A 67 9.17 7.18 -8.45
CA ASN A 67 10.28 6.29 -8.72
C ASN A 67 11.66 6.99 -8.73
N VAL A 68 11.86 8.02 -7.89
CA VAL A 68 13.07 8.87 -7.92
C VAL A 68 14.36 8.05 -7.79
N HIS A 69 14.38 7.05 -6.90
CA HIS A 69 15.56 6.19 -6.72
C HIS A 69 15.89 5.37 -7.97
N ARG A 70 14.89 4.89 -8.70
CA ARG A 70 15.10 4.16 -9.96
C ARG A 70 15.71 5.07 -11.02
N SER A 71 15.27 6.33 -11.08
CA SER A 71 15.81 7.32 -12.02
C SER A 71 17.24 7.73 -11.67
N ASN A 72 17.53 7.93 -10.38
CA ASN A 72 18.86 8.35 -9.92
C ASN A 72 19.89 7.21 -9.96
N TYR A 73 19.43 5.97 -9.75
CA TYR A 73 20.27 4.78 -9.68
C TYR A 73 19.70 3.70 -10.60
N PRO A 74 19.80 3.89 -11.93
CA PRO A 74 19.32 2.91 -12.88
C PRO A 74 20.10 1.61 -12.75
N ASN A 75 19.41 0.48 -12.93
CA ASN A 75 20.01 -0.83 -12.96
C ASN A 75 19.55 -1.60 -14.20
N SER A 76 20.34 -2.60 -14.61
CA SER A 76 20.07 -3.44 -15.79
C SER A 76 19.34 -4.74 -15.45
N TYR A 77 18.81 -4.87 -14.22
CA TYR A 77 18.11 -6.09 -13.80
C TYR A 77 16.80 -6.23 -14.58
N LYS A 78 16.64 -7.39 -15.22
CA LYS A 78 15.41 -7.76 -15.95
C LYS A 78 14.48 -8.65 -15.13
N SER A 79 14.94 -9.10 -13.97
CA SER A 79 14.24 -10.01 -13.08
C SER A 79 14.47 -9.66 -11.62
N GLY A 80 13.49 -9.97 -10.77
CA GLY A 80 13.59 -9.80 -9.31
C GLY A 80 14.37 -10.94 -8.63
N VAL A 81 14.32 -10.96 -7.29
CA VAL A 81 15.04 -11.92 -6.42
C VAL A 81 14.72 -13.40 -6.70
N PHE A 82 13.56 -13.68 -7.29
CA PHE A 82 13.13 -15.04 -7.66
C PHE A 82 13.35 -15.37 -9.15
N GLY A 83 14.13 -14.56 -9.88
CA GLY A 83 14.33 -14.74 -11.32
C GLY A 83 13.09 -14.41 -12.18
N LEU A 84 11.99 -13.99 -11.56
CA LEU A 84 10.77 -13.59 -12.26
C LEU A 84 10.92 -12.21 -12.90
N SER A 85 10.41 -12.07 -14.13
CA SER A 85 10.22 -10.76 -14.78
C SER A 85 9.20 -9.91 -14.01
N LEU A 86 9.11 -8.62 -14.35
CA LEU A 86 8.09 -7.75 -13.76
C LEU A 86 6.67 -8.30 -13.97
N ASP A 87 6.35 -8.77 -15.18
CA ASP A 87 5.04 -9.36 -15.49
C ASP A 87 4.81 -10.67 -14.72
N GLY A 88 5.85 -11.51 -14.62
CA GLY A 88 5.78 -12.73 -13.80
C GLY A 88 5.55 -12.44 -12.32
N LEU A 89 6.15 -11.36 -11.79
CA LEU A 89 5.90 -10.89 -10.43
C LEU A 89 4.48 -10.32 -10.26
N HIS A 90 3.95 -9.60 -11.26
CA HIS A 90 2.56 -9.13 -11.24
C HIS A 90 1.58 -10.30 -11.23
N GLU A 91 1.79 -11.29 -12.09
CA GLU A 91 0.95 -12.49 -12.16
C GLU A 91 1.04 -13.29 -10.87
N ALA A 92 2.24 -13.57 -10.36
CA ALA A 92 2.42 -14.31 -9.11
C ALA A 92 1.78 -13.60 -7.90
N ASN A 93 1.76 -12.27 -7.89
CA ASN A 93 1.15 -11.47 -6.82
C ASN A 93 -0.35 -11.20 -7.00
N SER A 94 -0.92 -11.54 -8.16
CA SER A 94 -2.35 -11.46 -8.42
C SER A 94 -3.12 -12.39 -7.48
N ASP A 95 -4.42 -12.16 -7.34
CA ASP A 95 -5.26 -13.05 -6.55
C ASP A 95 -5.31 -14.46 -7.16
N GLU A 96 -5.29 -14.59 -8.49
CA GLU A 96 -5.26 -15.90 -9.17
C GLU A 96 -3.91 -16.59 -8.99
N GLY A 97 -2.80 -15.89 -9.23
CA GLY A 97 -1.45 -16.44 -9.04
C GLY A 97 -1.24 -16.95 -7.62
N ARG A 98 -1.73 -16.23 -6.61
CA ARG A 98 -1.67 -16.69 -5.22
C ARG A 98 -2.50 -17.93 -4.94
N LYS A 99 -3.62 -18.16 -5.64
CA LYS A 99 -4.37 -19.42 -5.49
C LYS A 99 -3.55 -20.60 -5.97
N VAL A 100 -2.86 -20.44 -7.11
CA VAL A 100 -1.95 -21.45 -7.66
C VAL A 100 -0.84 -21.79 -6.65
N PHE A 101 -0.29 -20.78 -5.97
CA PHE A 101 0.72 -20.97 -4.93
C PHE A 101 0.17 -21.39 -3.56
N GLY A 102 -1.14 -21.62 -3.40
CA GLY A 102 -1.74 -21.98 -2.11
C GLY A 102 -1.72 -20.86 -1.06
N LEU A 103 -1.46 -19.61 -1.47
CA LEU A 103 -1.36 -18.41 -0.60
C LEU A 103 -2.70 -17.70 -0.40
N ARG A 104 -3.81 -18.40 -0.66
CA ARG A 104 -5.16 -17.88 -0.45
C ARG A 104 -5.41 -17.72 1.04
N GLU A 105 -6.04 -16.61 1.43
CA GLU A 105 -6.58 -16.45 2.78
C GLU A 105 -7.53 -17.61 3.08
N LYS A 106 -7.18 -18.43 4.08
CA LYS A 106 -8.06 -19.47 4.60
C LYS A 106 -9.19 -18.78 5.36
N ASN A 107 -10.25 -18.39 4.64
CA ASN A 107 -11.51 -18.02 5.26
C ASN A 107 -12.10 -19.26 5.92
N SER A 108 -11.69 -19.54 7.15
CA SER A 108 -12.30 -20.59 7.98
C SER A 108 -13.77 -20.24 8.17
N PHE A 109 -14.67 -21.21 7.99
CA PHE A 109 -16.10 -21.04 8.24
C PHE A 109 -16.38 -20.45 9.64
N LEU A 110 -15.50 -20.73 10.60
CA LEU A 110 -15.53 -20.17 11.95
C LEU A 110 -15.36 -18.65 11.96
N SER A 111 -14.44 -18.08 11.17
CA SER A 111 -14.21 -16.62 11.19
C SER A 111 -15.40 -15.82 10.66
N ARG A 112 -16.20 -16.40 9.76
CA ARG A 112 -17.47 -15.80 9.30
C ARG A 112 -18.57 -15.89 10.35
N LEU A 113 -18.59 -16.95 11.16
CA LEU A 113 -19.60 -17.15 12.20
C LEU A 113 -19.37 -16.19 13.39
N PHE A 114 -18.11 -15.95 13.76
CA PHE A 114 -17.74 -15.03 14.84
C PHE A 114 -17.85 -13.54 14.46
N ARG A 115 -17.68 -13.18 13.18
CA ARG A 115 -17.83 -11.79 12.71
C ARG A 115 -19.28 -11.30 12.61
N ARG A 116 -20.27 -12.20 12.65
CA ARG A 116 -21.71 -11.87 12.57
C ARG A 116 -22.39 -11.69 13.93
N ARG A 117 -21.68 -11.93 15.05
CA ARG A 117 -22.22 -11.85 16.41
C ARG A 117 -21.64 -10.70 17.25
N SER A 118 -20.88 -9.79 16.64
CA SER A 118 -20.34 -8.58 17.25
C SER A 118 -20.95 -7.34 16.62
#